data_AF-A0A973QQE1-F1
#
_entry.id   AF-A0A973QQE1-F1
#
_cell.length_a   1.000
_cell.length_b   1.000
_cell.length_c   1.000
_cell.angle_alpha   90.00
_cell.angle_beta   90.00
_cell.angle_gamma   90.00
#
_symmetry.space_group_name_H-M   'P 1'
#
loop_
_entity.id
_entity.type
_entity.pdbx_description
1 polymer ?
#
loop_
_entity_poly.entity_id
_entity_poly.type
_entity_poly.pdbx_seq_one_letter_code
_entity_poly.pdbx_strand_id
1 'polypeptide(L)'
;RAVAEATGAVRGAVLTVSTVTGSAERATELRRRHPGAAAEAMEGFGVAEAAAAHGVPVLELRAISNAVGPRDRAAWRIGEALDALAGAFRHLPPALATWKGPSK
;
A
#
# COMPACT_ATOMS: atom_id res chain seq x y z
N ARG A 1 -8.38 7.03 -7.60
CA ARG A 1 -9.71 6.35 -7.70
C ARG A 1 -9.71 5.37 -8.87
N ALA A 2 -9.49 5.84 -10.11
CA ALA A 2 -9.43 4.97 -11.30
C ALA A 2 -8.52 3.73 -11.15
N VAL A 3 -7.30 3.87 -10.60
CA VAL A 3 -6.42 2.71 -10.39
C VAL A 3 -7.02 1.69 -9.42
N ALA A 4 -7.69 2.13 -8.35
CA ALA A 4 -8.32 1.22 -7.39
C ALA A 4 -9.49 0.46 -8.05
N GLU A 5 -10.31 1.14 -8.85
CA GLU A 5 -11.40 0.52 -9.62
C GLU A 5 -10.87 -0.48 -10.66
N ALA A 6 -9.83 -0.10 -11.42
CA ALA A 6 -9.25 -0.95 -12.46
C ALA A 6 -8.56 -2.20 -11.92
N THR A 7 -8.05 -2.15 -10.69
CA THR A 7 -7.34 -3.25 -10.04
C THR A 7 -8.19 -4.02 -9.04
N GLY A 8 -9.37 -3.52 -8.68
CA GLY A 8 -10.18 -4.05 -7.58
C GLY A 8 -9.57 -3.81 -6.19
N ALA A 9 -8.58 -2.94 -6.08
CA ALA A 9 -7.87 -2.67 -4.82
C ALA A 9 -8.74 -1.86 -3.84
N VAL A 10 -8.55 -2.13 -2.55
CA VAL A 10 -9.11 -1.31 -1.47
C VAL A 10 -8.33 -0.01 -1.38
N ARG A 11 -9.05 1.12 -1.32
CA ARG A 11 -8.44 2.44 -1.06
C ARG A 11 -8.45 2.73 0.44
N GLY A 12 -7.28 2.92 1.03
CA GLY A 12 -7.12 3.31 2.43
C GLY A 12 -5.71 3.79 2.73
N ALA A 13 -5.47 4.22 3.96
CA ALA A 13 -4.13 4.62 4.38
C ALA A 13 -3.22 3.39 4.50
N VAL A 14 -1.97 3.52 4.11
CA VAL A 14 -0.90 2.55 4.40
C VAL A 14 -0.01 3.17 5.46
N LEU A 15 0.08 2.53 6.64
CA LEU A 15 0.96 3.01 7.70
C LEU A 15 2.40 2.71 7.32
N THR A 16 3.28 3.70 7.35
CA THR A 16 4.71 3.48 7.18
C THR A 16 5.38 3.34 8.54
N VAL A 17 6.10 2.24 8.74
CA VAL A 17 6.82 1.93 9.98
C VAL A 17 8.29 1.65 9.70
N SER A 18 9.16 1.89 10.68
CA SER A 18 10.59 1.58 10.55
C SER A 18 10.89 0.07 10.69
N THR A 19 9.99 -0.69 11.31
CA THR A 19 10.10 -2.14 11.48
C THR A 19 8.70 -2.73 11.41
N VAL A 20 8.55 -3.83 10.67
CA VAL A 20 7.27 -4.56 10.60
C VAL A 20 6.73 -4.88 11.99
N THR A 21 5.46 -4.59 12.21
CA THR A 21 4.74 -4.96 13.43
C THR A 21 4.81 -6.47 13.60
N GLY A 22 5.38 -6.91 14.74
CA GLY A 22 5.62 -8.31 15.06
C GLY A 22 4.88 -8.82 16.30
N SER A 23 3.96 -8.03 16.86
CA SER A 23 3.18 -8.40 18.06
C SER A 23 1.70 -8.04 17.92
N ALA A 24 0.85 -8.74 18.68
CA ALA A 24 -0.60 -8.53 18.67
C ALA A 24 -0.99 -7.21 19.35
N GLU A 25 -0.26 -6.83 20.41
CA GLU A 25 -0.48 -5.60 21.17
C GLU A 25 -0.25 -4.39 20.28
N ARG A 26 0.86 -4.38 19.53
CA ARG A 26 1.19 -3.28 18.61
C ARG A 26 0.21 -3.19 17.45
N ALA A 27 -0.19 -4.33 16.87
CA ALA A 27 -1.21 -4.36 15.82
C ALA A 27 -2.56 -3.81 16.31
N THR A 28 -2.95 -4.12 17.55
CA THR A 28 -4.17 -3.60 18.17
C THR A 28 -4.07 -2.10 18.42
N GLU A 29 -2.94 -1.63 18.95
CA GLU A 29 -2.69 -0.20 19.17
C GLU A 29 -2.78 0.59 17.85
N LEU A 30 -2.12 0.11 16.79
CA LEU A 30 -2.14 0.76 15.48
C LEU A 30 -3.55 0.81 14.90
N ARG A 31 -4.31 -0.29 14.98
CA ARG A 31 -5.71 -0.35 14.51
C ARG A 31 -6.61 0.63 15.27
N ARG A 32 -6.41 0.78 16.58
CA ARG A 32 -7.14 1.75 17.40
C ARG A 32 -6.79 3.19 17.03
N ARG A 33 -5.50 3.49 16.81
CA ARG A 33 -5.03 4.83 16.43
C ARG A 33 -5.40 5.21 15.00
N HIS A 34 -5.50 4.23 14.11
CA HIS A 34 -5.69 4.43 12.68
C HIS A 34 -6.78 3.47 12.15
N PRO A 35 -8.07 3.66 12.53
CA PRO A 35 -9.15 2.72 12.22
C PRO A 35 -9.42 2.54 10.72
N GLY A 36 -9.00 3.48 9.88
CA GLY A 36 -9.12 3.41 8.41
C GLY A 36 -7.86 2.93 7.68
N ALA A 37 -6.82 2.48 8.40
CA ALA A 37 -5.63 1.93 7.77
C ALA A 37 -5.95 0.59 7.10
N ALA A 38 -5.58 0.47 5.82
CA ALA A 38 -5.78 -0.74 5.04
C ALA A 38 -4.58 -1.70 5.16
N ALA A 39 -3.38 -1.17 5.37
CA ALA A 39 -2.15 -1.95 5.44
C ALA A 39 -1.05 -1.24 6.24
N GLU A 40 0.05 -1.94 6.45
CA GLU A 40 1.32 -1.42 6.93
C GLU A 40 2.43 -1.79 5.93
N ALA A 41 3.39 -0.89 5.73
CA ALA A 41 4.59 -1.08 4.93
C ALA A 41 5.75 -0.24 5.51
N MET A 42 6.93 -0.23 4.87
CA MET A 42 8.12 0.42 5.44
C MET A 42 8.62 1.64 4.67
N GLU A 43 8.22 1.82 3.41
CA GLU A 43 8.83 2.83 2.52
C GLU A 43 7.85 3.92 2.07
N GLY A 44 6.54 3.68 2.12
CA GLY A 44 5.53 4.51 1.44
C GLY A 44 5.62 6.00 1.76
N PHE A 45 5.72 6.35 3.05
CA PHE A 45 5.87 7.73 3.51
C PHE A 45 7.17 8.38 3.02
N GLY A 46 8.30 7.67 3.09
CA GLY A 46 9.59 8.19 2.62
C GLY A 46 9.59 8.49 1.12
N VAL A 47 8.98 7.61 0.32
CA VAL A 47 8.79 7.83 -1.12
C VAL A 47 7.87 9.03 -1.37
N ALA A 48 6.78 9.15 -0.61
CA ALA A 48 5.83 10.25 -0.76
C ALA A 48 6.43 11.62 -0.38
N GLU A 49 7.20 11.69 0.71
CA GLU A 49 7.91 12.91 1.12
C GLU A 49 8.93 13.35 0.07
N ALA A 50 9.73 12.41 -0.46
CA ALA A 50 10.69 12.71 -1.52
C ALA A 50 9.98 13.20 -2.80
N ALA A 51 8.88 12.54 -3.19
CA ALA A 51 8.10 12.93 -4.36
C ALA A 51 7.50 14.33 -4.18
N ALA A 52 6.95 14.64 -3.00
CA ALA A 52 6.42 15.96 -2.67
C ALA A 52 7.50 17.05 -2.74
N ALA A 53 8.69 16.80 -2.19
CA ALA A 53 9.81 17.74 -2.23
C ALA A 53 10.26 18.09 -3.67
N HIS A 54 10.04 17.17 -4.62
CA HIS A 54 10.39 17.35 -6.03
C HIS A 54 9.20 17.67 -6.94
N GLY A 55 7.99 17.87 -6.39
CA GLY A 55 6.79 18.11 -7.19
C GLY A 55 6.41 16.94 -8.10
N VAL A 56 6.84 15.73 -7.76
CA VAL A 56 6.57 14.51 -8.52
C VAL A 56 5.30 13.84 -8.00
N PRO A 57 4.32 13.53 -8.86
CA PRO A 57 3.15 12.74 -8.49
C PRO A 57 3.54 11.32 -8.09
N VAL A 58 2.92 10.79 -7.04
CA VAL A 58 3.18 9.44 -6.53
C VAL A 58 1.89 8.67 -6.29
N LEU A 59 1.95 7.36 -6.47
CA LEU A 59 0.91 6.40 -6.11
C LEU A 59 1.55 5.19 -5.45
N GLU A 60 1.03 4.80 -4.28
CA GLU A 60 1.39 3.53 -3.64
C GLU A 60 0.33 2.47 -3.95
N LEU A 61 0.78 1.32 -4.45
CA LEU A 61 -0.03 0.12 -4.67
C LEU A 61 0.67 -1.07 -3.99
N ARG A 62 -0.05 -1.77 -3.12
CA ARG A 62 0.46 -2.93 -2.37
C ARG A 62 -0.43 -4.14 -2.59
N ALA A 63 0.19 -5.29 -2.83
CA ALA A 63 -0.46 -6.59 -2.68
C ALA A 63 -0.13 -7.17 -1.30
N ILE A 64 -1.10 -7.82 -0.66
CA ILE A 64 -0.98 -8.26 0.73
C ILE A 64 -0.43 -9.69 0.78
N SER A 65 0.77 -9.85 1.33
CA SER A 65 1.41 -11.16 1.52
C SER A 65 1.01 -11.86 2.82
N ASN A 66 0.59 -11.11 3.83
CA ASN A 66 0.24 -11.62 5.16
C ASN A 66 -0.53 -10.57 5.97
N ALA A 67 -1.16 -11.02 7.06
CA ALA A 67 -1.75 -10.13 8.05
C ALA A 67 -0.66 -9.43 8.89
N VAL A 68 -0.96 -8.21 9.35
CA VAL A 68 -0.16 -7.46 10.33
C VAL A 68 -0.38 -8.05 11.74
N GLY A 69 0.68 -8.28 12.50
CA GLY A 69 0.60 -8.89 13.83
C GLY A 69 1.81 -9.76 14.17
N PRO A 70 1.65 -10.78 15.04
CA PRO A 70 2.71 -11.74 15.34
C PRO A 70 3.38 -12.32 14.09
N ARG A 71 4.71 -12.43 14.13
CA ARG A 71 5.48 -12.85 12.96
C ARG A 71 5.36 -14.36 12.71
N ASP A 72 4.51 -14.71 11.75
CA ASP A 72 4.40 -16.07 11.22
C ASP A 72 4.85 -16.10 9.76
N ARG A 73 6.10 -16.52 9.54
CA ARG A 73 6.67 -16.62 8.18
C ARG A 73 6.05 -17.75 7.35
N ALA A 74 5.49 -18.78 7.98
CA ALA A 74 4.88 -19.89 7.25
C ALA A 74 3.55 -19.47 6.59
N ALA A 75 2.86 -18.49 7.16
CA ALA A 75 1.65 -17.89 6.60
C ALA A 75 1.91 -16.88 5.47
N TRP A 76 3.17 -16.58 5.13
CA TRP A 76 3.50 -15.57 4.13
C TRP A 76 3.31 -16.11 2.71
N ARG A 77 2.44 -15.45 1.96
CA ARG A 77 2.12 -15.77 0.56
C ARG A 77 2.78 -14.79 -0.39
N ILE A 78 4.12 -14.69 -0.31
CA ILE A 78 4.87 -13.68 -1.08
C ILE A 78 4.70 -13.87 -2.58
N GLY A 79 4.86 -15.10 -3.08
CA GLY A 79 4.71 -15.40 -4.52
C GLY A 79 3.34 -14.96 -5.06
N GLU A 80 2.28 -15.35 -4.35
CA GLU A 80 0.91 -14.98 -4.73
C GLU A 80 0.65 -13.48 -4.66
N ALA A 81 1.21 -12.79 -3.67
CA ALA A 81 1.14 -11.33 -3.60
C ALA A 81 1.87 -10.66 -4.77
N LEU A 82 3.04 -11.17 -5.18
CA LEU A 82 3.77 -10.66 -6.34
C LEU A 82 3.01 -10.93 -7.65
N ASP A 83 2.42 -12.11 -7.81
CA ASP A 83 1.59 -12.44 -8.98
C ASP A 83 0.35 -11.55 -9.05
N ALA A 84 -0.31 -11.32 -7.91
CA ALA A 84 -1.43 -10.38 -7.82
C ALA A 84 -1.00 -8.95 -8.17
N LEU A 85 0.19 -8.51 -7.70
CA LEU A 85 0.72 -7.19 -8.00
C LEU A 85 1.03 -7.05 -9.50
N ALA A 86 1.77 -8.00 -10.10
CA ALA A 86 2.03 -8.03 -11.54
C ALA A 86 0.72 -8.00 -12.33
N GLY A 87 -0.28 -8.76 -11.85
CA GLY A 87 -1.61 -8.76 -12.40
C GLY A 87 -2.35 -7.43 -12.28
N ALA A 88 -2.16 -6.67 -11.21
CA ALA A 88 -2.72 -5.34 -11.07
C ALA A 88 -2.03 -4.34 -12.04
N PHE A 89 -0.71 -4.43 -12.20
CA PHE A 89 0.08 -3.56 -13.07
C PHE A 89 -0.37 -3.58 -14.54
N ARG A 90 -0.91 -4.70 -15.04
CA ARG A 90 -1.45 -4.77 -16.42
C ARG A 90 -2.64 -3.82 -16.65
N HIS A 91 -3.34 -3.42 -15.59
CA HIS A 91 -4.52 -2.54 -15.65
C HIS A 91 -4.17 -1.06 -15.39
N LEU A 92 -2.93 -0.75 -14.99
CA LEU A 92 -2.51 0.61 -14.68
C LEU A 92 -2.45 1.54 -15.89
N PRO A 93 -1.89 1.16 -17.05
CA PRO A 93 -1.75 2.08 -18.18
C PRO A 93 -3.06 2.78 -18.61
N PRO A 94 -4.18 2.06 -18.86
CA PRO A 94 -5.43 2.74 -19.22
C PRO A 94 -6.01 3.58 -18.06
N ALA A 95 -5.87 3.12 -16.82
CA ALA A 95 -6.35 3.87 -15.66
C ALA A 95 -5.59 5.20 -15.48
N LEU A 96 -4.28 5.20 -15.71
CA LEU A 96 -3.42 6.39 -15.62
C LEU A 96 -3.57 7.33 -16.81
N ALA A 97 -3.92 6.83 -18.00
CA ALA A 97 -4.16 7.66 -19.18
C ALA A 97 -5.29 8.70 -18.98
N THR A 98 -6.21 8.44 -18.04
CA THR A 98 -7.30 9.36 -17.68
C THR A 98 -6.90 10.46 -16.70
N TRP A 99 -5.70 10.38 -16.12
CA TRP A 99 -5.23 11.32 -15.11
C TRP A 99 -4.70 12.60 -15.75
N LYS A 100 -5.27 13.75 -15.35
CA LYS A 100 -4.96 15.07 -15.95
C LYS A 100 -3.86 15.85 -15.22
N GLY A 101 -3.11 15.20 -14.31
CA GLY A 101 -2.15 15.92 -13.48
C GLY A 101 -2.80 16.73 -12.36
N PRO A 102 -2.02 17.26 -11.41
CA PRO A 102 -2.49 18.35 -10.55
C PRO A 102 -2.76 19.59 -11.42
N SER A 103 -3.88 20.27 -11.19
CA SER A 103 -4.11 21.61 -11.75
C SER A 103 -3.08 22.56 -11.17
N LYS A 104 -2.49 23.42 -12.02
CA LYS A 104 -1.62 24.51 -11.57
C LYS A 104 -2.40 25.48 -10.69
#